data_AF-A0A8B6FU66-F1
#
_entry.id   AF-A0A8B6FU66-F1
#
_cell.length_a   1.000
_cell.length_b   1.000
_cell.length_c   1.000
_cell.angle_alpha   90.00
_cell.angle_beta   90.00
_cell.angle_gamma   90.00
#
_symmetry.space_group_name_H-M   'P 1'
#
loop_
_entity.id
_entity.type
_entity.pdbx_description
1 polymer ?
#
loop_
_entity_poly.entity_id
_entity_poly.type
_entity_poly.pdbx_seq_one_letter_code
_entity_poly.pdbx_strand_id
1 'polypeptide(L)'
;MKIYATLSLIALSIGIAFTFDECSVPPVHRENCGWLGVTAEACEAKGCCFDSSILNTIWCFKKAEREKKKYYHYTSEENAKKIVDSGYIKQSTRTGNGRGDDARHGSGVYLTKMPPTERQSDIAKNNYMGGWKKQERLGKVDKAIEIECGSSASDQESDRDIGVYRGDLDIRTRGFKIHDVKKK
;
A
#
# COMPACT_ATOMS: atom_id res chain seq x y z
N MET A 1 -39.07 -6.78 32.05
CA MET A 1 -39.61 -6.75 30.67
C MET A 1 -38.48 -6.23 29.78
N LYS A 2 -37.73 -7.11 29.09
CA LYS A 2 -37.98 -7.59 27.70
C LYS A 2 -38.21 -6.38 26.77
N ILE A 3 -37.53 -6.20 25.62
CA ILE A 3 -37.07 -7.18 24.63
C ILE A 3 -35.92 -6.56 23.78
N TYR A 4 -34.98 -7.39 23.34
CA TYR A 4 -33.86 -7.11 22.43
C TYR A 4 -34.32 -6.79 20.98
N ALA A 5 -33.50 -6.06 20.22
CA ALA A 5 -33.45 -6.20 18.77
C ALA A 5 -32.00 -6.10 18.29
N THR A 6 -31.43 -7.28 18.07
CA THR A 6 -30.19 -7.57 17.37
C THR A 6 -30.26 -7.06 15.93
N LEU A 7 -29.36 -6.16 15.53
CA LEU A 7 -29.03 -5.93 14.12
C LEU A 7 -27.78 -6.74 13.78
N SER A 8 -28.01 -8.04 13.53
CA SER A 8 -27.15 -8.86 12.69
C SER A 8 -28.00 -9.37 11.53
N LEU A 9 -27.36 -9.49 10.36
CA LEU A 9 -27.85 -10.03 9.09
C LEU A 9 -28.65 -9.11 8.15
N ILE A 10 -27.93 -8.22 7.45
CA ILE A 10 -28.03 -8.15 5.97
C ILE A 10 -26.61 -8.06 5.41
N ALA A 11 -25.89 -9.19 5.39
CA ALA A 11 -24.80 -9.41 4.45
C ALA A 11 -25.24 -10.52 3.48
N LEU A 12 -26.43 -10.35 2.89
CA LEU A 12 -26.85 -11.14 1.73
C LEU A 12 -26.39 -10.38 0.47
N SER A 13 -25.35 -10.91 -0.16
CA SER A 13 -25.14 -10.88 -1.62
C SER A 13 -25.10 -9.55 -2.37
N ILE A 14 -24.79 -8.41 -1.75
CA ILE A 14 -24.34 -7.24 -2.51
C ILE A 14 -22.83 -7.18 -2.38
N GLY A 15 -22.13 -7.57 -3.45
CA GLY A 15 -20.76 -7.14 -3.66
C GLY A 15 -20.75 -5.62 -3.76
N ILE A 16 -20.73 -4.93 -2.62
CA ILE A 16 -20.53 -3.49 -2.57
C ILE A 16 -19.08 -3.28 -2.98
N ALA A 17 -18.86 -3.11 -4.28
CA ALA A 17 -17.67 -2.46 -4.77
C ALA A 17 -17.78 -1.02 -4.27
N PHE A 18 -17.06 -0.68 -3.21
CA PHE A 18 -16.82 0.70 -2.85
C PHE A 18 -16.04 1.32 -4.01
N THR A 19 -16.75 1.96 -4.94
CA THR A 19 -16.12 2.74 -5.99
C THR A 19 -15.57 3.99 -5.36
N PHE A 20 -14.25 4.10 -5.30
CA PHE A 20 -13.60 5.35 -4.93
C PHE A 20 -13.95 6.40 -6.00
N ASP A 21 -14.75 7.39 -5.63
CA ASP A 21 -15.04 8.52 -6.51
C ASP A 21 -13.83 9.45 -6.54
N GLU A 22 -13.04 9.31 -7.60
CA GLU A 22 -11.85 10.12 -7.87
C GLU A 22 -12.19 11.62 -8.02
N CYS A 23 -13.47 12.00 -8.21
CA CYS A 23 -13.88 13.40 -8.30
C CYS A 23 -14.38 14.01 -6.99
N SER A 24 -14.43 13.23 -5.90
CA SER A 24 -14.81 13.71 -4.57
C SER A 24 -13.66 14.42 -3.86
N VAL A 25 -13.20 15.55 -4.43
CA VAL A 25 -12.14 16.40 -3.88
C VAL A 25 -12.74 17.65 -3.24
N PRO A 26 -12.53 17.89 -1.92
CA PRO A 26 -13.00 19.11 -1.25
C PRO A 26 -12.48 20.37 -1.94
N PRO A 27 -13.27 21.45 -2.10
CA PRO A 27 -12.87 22.64 -2.87
C PRO A 27 -11.53 23.26 -2.46
N VAL A 28 -11.21 23.24 -1.16
CA VAL A 28 -9.95 23.75 -0.61
C VAL A 28 -8.72 22.91 -1.01
N HIS A 29 -8.92 21.66 -1.41
CA HIS A 29 -7.88 20.73 -1.85
C HIS A 29 -7.84 20.53 -3.36
N ARG A 30 -8.70 21.22 -4.12
CA ARG A 30 -8.71 21.12 -5.58
C ARG A 30 -7.45 21.75 -6.17
N GLU A 31 -6.77 21.01 -7.01
CA GLU A 31 -5.68 21.53 -7.84
C GLU A 31 -6.19 21.85 -9.25
N ASN A 32 -5.93 23.06 -9.75
CA ASN A 32 -6.41 23.49 -11.07
C ASN A 32 -5.85 22.60 -12.20
N CYS A 33 -6.74 22.13 -13.07
CA CYS A 33 -6.43 21.34 -14.26
C CYS A 33 -6.88 22.01 -15.58
N GLY A 34 -7.66 23.10 -15.47
CA GLY A 34 -8.22 23.82 -16.60
C GLY A 34 -7.64 25.22 -16.78
N TRP A 35 -8.31 25.98 -17.65
CA TRP A 35 -8.13 27.42 -17.80
C TRP A 35 -9.41 28.13 -17.34
N LEU A 36 -9.35 29.47 -17.18
CA LEU A 36 -10.52 30.28 -16.84
C LEU A 36 -11.62 30.12 -17.90
N GLY A 37 -12.84 29.77 -17.49
CA GLY A 37 -13.96 29.59 -18.40
C GLY A 37 -13.96 28.26 -19.17
N VAL A 38 -13.14 27.28 -18.77
CA VAL A 38 -13.19 25.92 -19.31
C VAL A 38 -14.59 25.32 -19.15
N THR A 39 -15.08 24.62 -20.19
CA THR A 39 -16.36 23.90 -20.14
C THR A 39 -16.19 22.56 -19.41
N ALA A 40 -17.30 21.98 -18.92
CA ALA A 40 -17.28 20.66 -18.31
C ALA A 40 -16.69 19.61 -19.26
N GLU A 41 -17.16 19.59 -20.52
CA GLU A 41 -16.68 18.68 -21.57
C GLU A 41 -15.17 18.82 -21.81
N ALA A 42 -14.66 20.06 -21.92
CA ALA A 42 -13.23 20.28 -22.14
C ALA A 42 -12.37 19.89 -20.92
N CYS A 43 -12.91 20.03 -19.71
CA CYS A 43 -12.23 19.59 -18.50
C CYS A 43 -12.16 18.06 -18.41
N GLU A 44 -13.29 17.39 -18.64
CA GLU A 44 -13.41 15.93 -18.58
C GLU A 44 -12.61 15.26 -19.70
N ALA A 45 -12.57 15.86 -20.90
CA ALA A 45 -11.74 15.39 -22.01
C ALA A 45 -10.23 15.42 -21.69
N LYS A 46 -9.79 16.26 -20.74
CA LYS A 46 -8.41 16.26 -20.21
C LYS A 46 -8.18 15.23 -19.11
N GLY A 47 -9.19 14.43 -18.76
CA GLY A 47 -9.13 13.42 -17.71
C GLY A 47 -9.31 13.98 -16.29
N CYS A 48 -9.83 15.20 -16.17
CA CYS A 48 -10.03 15.90 -14.90
C CYS A 48 -11.51 15.91 -14.48
N CYS A 49 -11.77 16.41 -13.28
CA CYS A 49 -13.11 16.51 -12.71
C CYS A 49 -13.64 17.93 -12.85
N PHE A 50 -14.92 18.07 -13.17
CA PHE A 50 -15.61 19.34 -13.22
C PHE A 50 -16.69 19.44 -12.14
N ASP A 51 -16.69 20.52 -11.37
CA ASP A 51 -17.77 20.84 -10.42
C ASP A 51 -17.93 22.35 -10.26
N SER A 52 -19.03 22.88 -10.80
CA SER A 52 -19.42 24.29 -10.71
C SER A 52 -20.46 24.58 -9.62
N SER A 53 -20.79 23.60 -8.76
CA SER A 53 -21.81 23.77 -7.71
C SER A 53 -21.40 24.75 -6.61
N ILE A 54 -20.10 25.00 -6.46
CA ILE A 54 -19.54 25.92 -5.47
C ILE A 54 -18.85 27.09 -6.17
N LEU A 55 -19.40 28.29 -5.99
CA LEU A 55 -18.88 29.53 -6.57
C LEU A 55 -17.52 29.91 -5.98
N ASN A 56 -16.73 30.69 -6.73
CA ASN A 56 -15.41 31.18 -6.33
C ASN A 56 -14.40 30.07 -5.98
N THR A 57 -14.51 28.92 -6.63
CA THR A 57 -13.59 27.79 -6.46
C THR A 57 -13.04 27.32 -7.81
N ILE A 58 -12.11 26.36 -7.77
CA ILE A 58 -11.59 25.70 -8.96
C ILE A 58 -12.65 24.72 -9.46
N TRP A 59 -13.26 25.04 -10.60
CA TRP A 59 -14.28 24.18 -11.22
C TRP A 59 -13.69 23.01 -11.99
N CYS A 60 -12.55 23.20 -12.67
CA CYS A 60 -11.84 22.11 -13.34
C CYS A 60 -10.59 21.73 -12.56
N PHE A 61 -10.62 20.57 -11.92
CA PHE A 61 -9.59 20.14 -10.98
C PHE A 61 -9.11 18.73 -11.24
N LYS A 62 -7.90 18.44 -10.78
CA LYS A 62 -7.35 17.08 -10.85
C LYS A 62 -8.19 16.13 -10.00
N LYS A 63 -8.29 14.89 -10.47
CA LYS A 63 -8.80 13.77 -9.69
C LYS A 63 -8.03 13.63 -8.37
N ALA A 64 -8.70 13.10 -7.34
CA ALA A 64 -8.07 12.65 -6.13
C ALA A 64 -7.00 11.61 -6.50
N GLU A 65 -5.74 11.95 -6.25
CA GLU A 65 -4.67 10.95 -6.31
C GLU A 65 -5.01 9.89 -5.26
N ARG A 66 -5.17 8.63 -5.69
CA ARG A 66 -5.14 7.53 -4.73
C ARG A 66 -3.79 7.64 -4.03
N GLU A 67 -3.79 7.76 -2.70
CA GLU A 67 -2.53 7.82 -1.95
C GLU A 67 -1.62 6.71 -2.45
N LYS A 68 -0.53 7.09 -3.12
CA LYS A 68 0.51 6.16 -3.58
C LYS A 68 1.30 5.77 -2.35
N LYS A 69 0.67 4.99 -1.47
CA LYS A 69 1.30 4.45 -0.27
C LYS A 69 2.47 3.59 -0.73
N LYS A 70 3.64 4.03 -0.30
CA LYS A 70 4.89 3.33 -0.51
C LYS A 70 5.03 2.26 0.56
N TYR A 71 5.44 1.09 0.09
CA TYR A 71 5.76 -0.04 0.92
C TYR A 71 7.17 -0.51 0.59
N TYR A 72 7.82 -1.13 1.55
CA TYR A 72 9.19 -1.60 1.45
C TYR A 72 9.22 -3.10 1.71
N HIS A 73 9.84 -3.84 0.80
CA HIS A 73 10.25 -5.21 1.04
C HIS A 73 11.75 -5.23 1.35
N TYR A 74 12.09 -5.58 2.59
CA TYR A 74 13.49 -5.68 3.01
C TYR A 74 14.05 -7.07 2.73
N THR A 75 15.28 -7.10 2.22
CA THR A 75 15.95 -8.34 1.85
C THR A 75 17.48 -8.17 1.82
N SER A 76 18.19 -9.23 1.46
CA SER A 76 19.64 -9.17 1.23
C SER A 76 20.00 -8.64 -0.14
N GLU A 77 21.22 -8.14 -0.30
CA GLU A 77 21.80 -7.73 -1.59
C GLU A 77 21.59 -8.79 -2.69
N GLU A 78 21.91 -10.05 -2.39
CA GLU A 78 21.78 -11.15 -3.34
C GLU A 78 20.32 -11.42 -3.73
N ASN A 79 19.41 -11.39 -2.75
CA ASN A 79 18.00 -11.62 -3.02
C ASN A 79 17.36 -10.44 -3.75
N ALA A 80 17.78 -9.21 -3.49
CA ALA A 80 17.32 -8.04 -4.24
C ALA A 80 17.66 -8.19 -5.73
N LYS A 81 18.86 -8.65 -6.07
CA LYS A 81 19.24 -8.95 -7.46
C LYS A 81 18.33 -10.00 -8.09
N LYS A 82 18.09 -11.12 -7.42
CA LYS A 82 17.17 -12.18 -7.91
C LYS A 82 15.73 -11.68 -8.11
N ILE A 83 15.24 -10.81 -7.23
CA ILE A 83 13.91 -10.21 -7.35
C ILE A 83 13.87 -9.28 -8.56
N VAL A 84 14.89 -8.46 -8.77
CA VAL A 84 14.99 -7.58 -9.94
C VAL A 84 15.06 -8.39 -11.24
N ASP A 85 15.90 -9.42 -11.27
CA ASP A 85 16.08 -10.28 -12.44
C ASP A 85 14.79 -11.03 -12.81
N SER A 86 14.06 -11.52 -11.81
CA SER A 86 12.78 -12.22 -12.04
C SER A 86 11.59 -11.28 -12.25
N GLY A 87 11.65 -10.06 -11.72
CA GLY A 87 10.54 -9.11 -11.67
C GLY A 87 9.47 -9.45 -10.63
N TYR A 88 9.68 -10.46 -9.77
CA TYR A 88 8.68 -10.90 -8.79
C TYR A 88 9.24 -11.00 -7.38
N ILE A 89 8.43 -10.57 -6.41
CA ILE A 89 8.56 -11.03 -5.02
C ILE A 89 7.56 -12.16 -4.84
N LYS A 90 8.07 -13.37 -4.57
CA LYS A 90 7.23 -14.55 -4.34
C LYS A 90 6.55 -14.47 -2.98
N GLN A 91 5.27 -14.84 -2.92
CA GLN A 91 4.53 -14.84 -1.68
C GLN A 91 5.05 -15.89 -0.69
N SER A 92 4.96 -15.59 0.60
CA SER A 92 5.02 -16.62 1.63
C SER A 92 3.68 -17.34 1.68
N THR A 93 3.69 -18.67 1.71
CA THR A 93 2.48 -19.49 1.81
C THR A 93 2.26 -19.95 3.24
N ARG A 94 1.02 -19.88 3.74
CA ARG A 94 0.65 -20.56 4.98
C ARG A 94 0.62 -22.06 4.74
N THR A 95 1.39 -22.83 5.52
CA THR A 95 1.29 -24.29 5.49
C THR A 95 0.11 -24.70 6.38
N GLY A 96 -0.72 -25.64 5.94
CA GLY A 96 -1.98 -25.96 6.62
C GLY A 96 -1.86 -26.50 8.06
N ASN A 97 -0.64 -26.63 8.61
CA ASN A 97 -0.38 -27.21 9.93
C ASN A 97 0.02 -26.19 11.01
N GLY A 98 0.15 -24.89 10.69
CA GLY A 98 0.36 -23.81 11.67
C GLY A 98 1.75 -23.77 12.34
N ARG A 99 2.64 -24.74 12.09
CA ARG A 99 3.99 -24.81 12.68
C ARG A 99 5.02 -24.30 11.69
N GLY A 100 5.67 -23.19 12.03
CA GLY A 100 6.71 -22.59 11.17
C GLY A 100 6.16 -21.73 10.04
N ASP A 101 4.88 -21.32 10.11
CA ASP A 101 4.30 -20.42 9.12
C ASP A 101 4.90 -19.02 9.25
N ASP A 102 5.76 -18.66 8.29
CA ASP A 102 6.28 -17.29 8.11
C ASP A 102 5.16 -16.29 7.72
N ALA A 103 3.95 -16.80 7.44
CA ALA A 103 2.79 -16.05 6.96
C ALA A 103 1.68 -15.91 8.03
N ARG A 104 1.99 -15.30 9.18
CA ARG A 104 1.05 -15.14 10.32
C ARG A 104 -0.26 -14.43 9.95
N HIS A 105 -0.21 -13.51 8.99
CA HIS A 105 -1.34 -12.73 8.47
C HIS A 105 -1.94 -13.34 7.17
N GLY A 106 -1.68 -14.63 6.93
CA GLY A 106 -2.10 -15.37 5.73
C GLY A 106 -1.14 -15.19 4.55
N SER A 107 -1.32 -16.00 3.51
CA SER A 107 -0.42 -16.02 2.35
C SER A 107 -0.31 -14.66 1.66
N GLY A 108 0.90 -14.28 1.28
CA GLY A 108 1.18 -13.01 0.63
C GLY A 108 2.64 -12.58 0.73
N VAL A 109 2.94 -11.46 0.08
CA VAL A 109 4.20 -10.73 0.24
C VAL A 109 4.05 -9.77 1.43
N TYR A 110 4.97 -9.91 2.38
CA TYR A 110 5.05 -9.06 3.56
C TYR A 110 5.89 -7.81 3.27
N LEU A 111 5.34 -6.68 3.66
CA LEU A 111 5.85 -5.34 3.41
C LEU A 111 5.76 -4.51 4.70
N THR A 112 6.37 -3.33 4.68
CA THR A 112 6.23 -2.32 5.73
C THR A 112 6.31 -0.92 5.14
N LYS A 113 5.74 0.08 5.81
CA LYS A 113 5.87 1.51 5.52
C LYS A 113 7.11 2.12 6.17
N MET A 114 7.89 1.37 6.98
CA MET A 114 9.15 1.85 7.54
C MET A 114 10.17 2.15 6.43
N PRO A 115 10.63 3.40 6.27
CA PRO A 115 11.53 3.77 5.18
C PRO A 115 12.98 3.31 5.43
N PRO A 116 13.79 3.11 4.36
CA PRO A 116 15.18 2.65 4.48
C PRO A 116 16.13 3.67 5.15
N THR A 117 15.63 4.87 5.44
CA THR A 117 16.34 5.90 6.20
C THR A 117 16.35 5.63 7.71
N GLU A 118 15.46 4.76 8.19
CA GLU A 118 15.45 4.28 9.57
C GLU A 118 16.71 3.49 9.93
N ARG A 119 16.92 3.24 11.23
CA ARG A 119 18.02 2.39 11.69
C ARG A 119 17.78 0.95 11.25
N GLN A 120 18.83 0.31 10.72
CA GLN A 120 18.77 -1.09 10.29
C GLN A 120 18.24 -2.03 11.39
N SER A 121 18.65 -1.80 12.64
CA SER A 121 18.19 -2.57 13.79
C SER A 121 16.69 -2.40 14.07
N ASP A 122 16.12 -1.21 13.85
CA ASP A 122 14.69 -0.96 14.07
C ASP A 122 13.85 -1.59 12.95
N ILE A 123 14.32 -1.51 11.72
CA ILE A 123 13.75 -2.26 10.58
C ILE A 123 13.78 -3.77 10.86
N ALA A 124 14.91 -4.30 11.33
CA ALA A 124 15.05 -5.73 11.64
C ALA A 124 14.11 -6.18 12.77
N LYS A 125 13.96 -5.36 13.83
CA LYS A 125 13.00 -5.62 14.93
C LYS A 125 11.57 -5.65 14.42
N ASN A 126 11.18 -4.69 13.58
CA ASN A 126 9.85 -4.67 12.97
C ASN A 126 9.59 -5.93 12.15
N ASN A 127 10.54 -6.36 11.32
CA ASN A 127 10.31 -7.49 10.43
C ASN A 127 10.32 -8.84 11.16
N TYR A 128 11.25 -9.04 12.09
CA TYR A 128 11.55 -10.36 12.64
C TYR A 128 11.19 -10.55 14.12
N MET A 129 10.77 -9.52 14.85
CA MET A 129 10.55 -9.60 16.30
C MET A 129 11.74 -10.25 17.02
N GLY A 130 11.54 -11.40 17.67
CA GLY A 130 12.60 -12.22 18.27
C GLY A 130 13.52 -12.81 17.20
N GLY A 131 14.83 -12.66 17.38
CA GLY A 131 15.83 -13.15 16.43
C GLY A 131 16.29 -12.12 15.39
N TRP A 132 15.79 -10.88 15.47
CA TRP A 132 16.19 -9.78 14.58
C TRP A 132 17.71 -9.60 14.45
N LYS A 133 18.47 -9.68 15.56
CA LYS A 133 19.94 -9.54 15.55
C LYS A 133 20.62 -10.55 14.62
N LYS A 134 20.10 -11.77 14.54
CA LYS A 134 20.63 -12.79 13.63
C LYS A 134 20.35 -12.41 12.18
N GLN A 135 19.14 -11.95 11.88
CA GLN A 135 18.73 -11.59 10.52
C GLN A 135 19.44 -10.33 10.01
N GLU A 136 19.62 -9.35 10.87
CA GLU A 136 20.46 -8.17 10.63
C GLU A 136 21.89 -8.58 10.28
N ARG A 137 22.54 -9.42 11.12
CA ARG A 137 23.89 -9.92 10.83
C ARG A 137 23.98 -10.73 9.54
N LEU A 138 22.91 -11.43 9.17
CA LEU A 138 22.80 -12.16 7.89
C LEU A 138 22.50 -11.22 6.70
N GLY A 139 22.41 -9.91 6.91
CA GLY A 139 22.16 -8.92 5.87
C GLY A 139 20.74 -8.99 5.30
N LYS A 140 19.78 -9.59 5.99
CA LYS A 140 18.40 -9.76 5.49
C LYS A 140 17.59 -8.46 5.40
N VAL A 141 18.18 -7.36 5.87
CA VAL A 141 17.62 -6.00 5.80
C VAL A 141 18.66 -5.01 5.25
N ASP A 142 19.59 -5.48 4.41
CA ASP A 142 20.63 -4.62 3.80
C ASP A 142 20.08 -3.81 2.62
N LYS A 143 19.06 -4.33 1.93
CA LYS A 143 18.36 -3.65 0.83
C LYS A 143 16.88 -3.48 1.15
N ALA A 144 16.32 -2.39 0.64
CA ALA A 144 14.88 -2.18 0.58
C ALA A 144 14.43 -2.03 -0.87
N ILE A 145 13.40 -2.78 -1.25
CA ILE A 145 12.69 -2.59 -2.50
C ILE A 145 11.45 -1.74 -2.18
N GLU A 146 11.50 -0.45 -2.51
CA GLU A 146 10.36 0.48 -2.45
C GLU A 146 9.40 0.13 -3.59
N ILE A 147 8.11 -0.04 -3.26
CA ILE A 147 7.05 -0.40 -4.21
C ILE A 147 5.83 0.48 -3.93
N GLU A 148 5.28 1.09 -4.97
CA GLU A 148 4.02 1.83 -4.90
C GLU A 148 2.82 0.87 -4.94
N CYS A 149 2.44 0.29 -3.79
CA CYS A 149 1.30 -0.64 -3.72
C CYS A 149 -0.06 0.05 -3.57
N GLY A 150 -0.12 1.28 -3.06
CA GLY A 150 -1.38 1.97 -2.79
C GLY A 150 -2.32 1.12 -1.93
N SER A 151 -3.60 1.05 -2.29
CA SER A 151 -4.61 0.21 -1.63
C SER A 151 -4.49 -1.30 -1.92
N SER A 152 -3.56 -1.72 -2.78
CA SER A 152 -3.40 -3.14 -3.12
C SER A 152 -2.70 -3.95 -2.01
N ALA A 153 -2.03 -3.28 -1.08
CA ALA A 153 -1.51 -3.89 0.14
C ALA A 153 -2.40 -3.48 1.33
N SER A 154 -2.74 -4.43 2.19
CA SER A 154 -3.54 -4.17 3.38
C SER A 154 -2.67 -4.06 4.63
N ASP A 155 -2.79 -2.93 5.31
CA ASP A 155 -2.20 -2.72 6.64
C ASP A 155 -2.84 -3.68 7.64
N GLN A 156 -2.02 -4.33 8.45
CA GLN A 156 -2.47 -5.26 9.49
C GLN A 156 -2.51 -4.54 10.83
N GLU A 157 -3.56 -4.78 11.61
CA GLU A 157 -3.65 -4.32 12.99
C GLU A 157 -2.68 -5.15 13.86
N SER A 158 -1.54 -4.55 14.20
CA SER A 158 -0.44 -5.18 14.95
C SER A 158 0.34 -4.09 15.70
N ASP A 159 1.12 -4.51 16.69
CA ASP A 159 2.21 -3.75 17.32
C ASP A 159 3.37 -3.40 16.37
N ARG A 160 3.34 -3.90 15.13
CA ARG A 160 4.36 -3.74 14.09
C ARG A 160 3.72 -3.15 12.86
N ASP A 161 4.53 -2.45 12.08
CA ASP A 161 4.08 -1.95 10.79
C ASP A 161 4.20 -3.08 9.74
N ILE A 162 3.06 -3.66 9.38
CA ILE A 162 2.96 -4.79 8.46
C ILE A 162 1.92 -4.47 7.39
N GLY A 163 2.36 -4.42 6.13
CA GLY A 163 1.50 -4.49 4.96
C GLY A 163 1.54 -5.90 4.36
N VAL A 164 0.40 -6.40 3.89
CA VAL A 164 0.34 -7.67 3.15
C VAL A 164 -0.24 -7.45 1.77
N TYR A 165 0.55 -7.80 0.75
CA TYR A 165 0.07 -7.94 -0.62
C TYR A 165 -0.29 -9.40 -0.88
N ARG A 166 -1.51 -9.68 -1.35
CA ARG A 166 -1.97 -11.06 -1.60
C ARG A 166 -1.44 -11.58 -2.94
N GLY A 167 -0.83 -12.76 -2.93
CA GLY A 167 -0.23 -13.37 -4.11
C GLY A 167 1.21 -12.91 -4.38
N ASP A 168 1.77 -13.39 -5.50
CA ASP A 168 3.08 -12.94 -5.98
C ASP A 168 3.00 -11.49 -6.45
N LEU A 169 3.98 -10.69 -6.08
CA LEU A 169 4.03 -9.26 -6.41
C LEU A 169 4.92 -9.01 -7.63
N ASP A 170 4.32 -8.62 -8.76
CA ASP A 170 5.05 -8.17 -9.95
C ASP A 170 5.51 -6.71 -9.78
N ILE A 171 6.80 -6.52 -9.52
CA ILE A 171 7.36 -5.18 -9.27
C ILE A 171 7.49 -4.34 -10.54
N ARG A 172 7.45 -4.95 -11.74
CA ARG A 172 7.63 -4.23 -13.02
C ARG A 172 6.37 -3.47 -13.43
N THR A 173 5.22 -3.91 -12.93
CA THR A 173 3.93 -3.23 -13.11
C THR A 173 3.73 -2.08 -12.14
N ARG A 174 4.72 -1.79 -11.29
CA ARG A 174 4.69 -0.81 -10.21
C ARG A 174 5.89 0.12 -10.36
N GLY A 175 5.77 1.36 -9.89
CA GLY A 175 6.97 2.17 -9.64
C GLY A 175 7.78 1.50 -8.54
N PHE A 176 8.98 1.00 -8.85
CA PHE A 176 9.88 0.41 -7.85
C PHE A 176 11.24 1.09 -7.83
N LYS A 177 11.85 1.14 -6.64
CA LYS A 177 13.22 1.63 -6.42
C LYS A 177 13.94 0.72 -5.44
N ILE A 178 15.26 0.66 -5.55
CA ILE A 178 16.10 -0.10 -4.62
C ILE A 178 16.93 0.88 -3.80
N HIS A 179 16.98 0.65 -2.50
CA HIS A 179 17.70 1.47 -1.55
C HIS A 179 18.67 0.63 -0.73
N ASP A 180 19.84 1.19 -0.45
CA ASP A 180 20.71 0.75 0.61
C ASP A 180 20.15 1.16 1.98
N VAL A 181 20.16 0.23 2.93
CA VAL A 181 19.78 0.52 4.30
C VAL A 181 21.02 0.96 5.09
N LYS A 182 20.89 2.08 5.81
CA LYS A 182 22.02 2.63 6.56
C LYS A 182 22.36 1.72 7.75
N LYS A 183 23.55 1.13 7.71
CA LYS A 183 24.17 0.45 8.86
C LYS A 183 24.57 1.53 9.87
N LYS A 184 23.81 1.67 10.95
CA LYS A 184 24.00 2.66 12.02
C LYS A 184 24.19 1.95 13.35
#